data_AF-A0A1C6MRE6-F1
#
_entry.id   AF-A0A1C6MRE6-F1
#
_cell.length_a   1.000
_cell.length_b   1.000
_cell.length_c   1.000
_cell.angle_alpha   90.00
_cell.angle_beta   90.00
_cell.angle_gamma   90.00
#
_symmetry.space_group_name_H-M   'P 1'
#
loop_
_entity.id
_entity.type
_entity.pdbx_description
1 polymer ?
#
loop_
_entity_poly.entity_id
_entity_poly.type
_entity_poly.pdbx_seq_one_letter_code
_entity_poly.pdbx_strand_id
1 'polypeptide(L)'
;MDERVSELLTTVLERNQLVADDLISVWFTATPDLHSDFPAAAARGLGIVDVPLICAQELDIAGAMPRVVRILAHVETYLSKSEISHVYLGATGALRKDIAQ
;
A
#
# COMPACT_ATOMS: atom_id res chain seq x y z
N MET A 1 5.84 11.96 -2.19
CA MET A 1 5.54 10.71 -1.45
C MET A 1 4.05 10.66 -1.16
N ASP A 2 3.55 11.61 -0.38
CA ASP A 2 2.13 11.79 -0.03
C ASP A 2 1.15 11.46 -1.18
N GLU A 3 1.16 12.24 -2.26
CA GLU A 3 0.26 12.04 -3.42
C GLU A 3 0.22 10.59 -3.95
N ARG A 4 1.39 9.93 -4.03
CA ARG A 4 1.49 8.55 -4.58
C ARG A 4 1.02 7.49 -3.59
N VAL A 5 1.24 7.73 -2.29
CA VAL A 5 0.74 6.82 -1.25
C VAL A 5 -0.78 6.97 -1.12
N SER A 6 -1.29 8.20 -1.19
CA SER A 6 -2.72 8.49 -1.23
C SER A 6 -3.39 7.84 -2.44
N GLU A 7 -2.83 8.02 -3.64
CA GLU A 7 -3.31 7.37 -4.88
C GLU A 7 -3.36 5.84 -4.73
N LEU A 8 -2.29 5.23 -4.19
CA LEU A 8 -2.23 3.79 -3.98
C LEU A 8 -3.29 3.31 -2.99
N LEU A 9 -3.43 3.96 -1.84
CA LEU A 9 -4.38 3.56 -0.81
C LEU A 9 -5.82 3.73 -1.28
N THR A 10 -6.16 4.87 -1.89
CA THR A 10 -7.48 5.12 -2.47
C THR A 10 -7.81 4.06 -3.55
N THR A 11 -6.86 3.76 -4.44
CA THR A 11 -7.08 2.75 -5.48
C THR A 11 -7.28 1.34 -4.89
N VAL A 12 -6.57 0.99 -3.80
CA VAL A 12 -6.76 -0.28 -3.08
C VAL A 12 -8.17 -0.37 -2.53
N LEU A 13 -8.65 0.68 -1.84
CA LEU A 13 -9.99 0.70 -1.26
C LEU A 13 -11.06 0.62 -2.36
N GLU A 14 -10.98 1.46 -3.40
CA GLU A 14 -11.94 1.52 -4.49
C GLU A 14 -12.08 0.18 -5.24
N ARG A 15 -10.95 -0.45 -5.62
CA ARG A 15 -10.98 -1.71 -6.40
C ARG A 15 -11.49 -2.90 -5.60
N ASN A 16 -11.43 -2.84 -4.27
CA ASN A 16 -11.93 -3.88 -3.39
C ASN A 16 -13.28 -3.49 -2.75
N GLN A 17 -13.89 -2.37 -3.17
CA GLN A 17 -15.16 -1.86 -2.63
C GLN A 17 -15.15 -1.69 -1.10
N LEU A 18 -14.03 -1.22 -0.57
CA LEU A 18 -13.81 -1.02 0.86
C LEU A 18 -13.93 0.47 1.23
N VAL A 19 -14.32 0.73 2.47
CA VAL A 19 -14.25 2.04 3.12
C VAL A 19 -13.23 2.04 4.24
N ALA A 20 -12.96 3.21 4.83
CA ALA A 20 -11.99 3.33 5.92
C ALA A 20 -12.37 2.45 7.13
N ASP A 21 -13.66 2.35 7.46
CA ASP A 21 -14.18 1.55 8.58
C ASP A 21 -13.92 0.04 8.42
N ASP A 22 -13.64 -0.43 7.21
CA ASP A 22 -13.33 -1.84 6.95
C ASP A 22 -11.85 -2.16 7.27
N LEU A 23 -11.00 -1.15 7.50
CA LEU A 23 -9.58 -1.33 7.77
C LEU A 23 -9.34 -1.69 9.25
N ILE A 24 -8.67 -2.82 9.47
CA ILE A 24 -8.22 -3.24 10.80
C ILE A 24 -6.85 -2.63 11.13
N SER A 25 -5.92 -2.67 10.17
CA SER A 25 -4.58 -2.07 10.29
C SER A 25 -3.89 -1.95 8.93
N VAL A 26 -2.92 -1.04 8.83
CA VAL A 26 -2.13 -0.88 7.61
C VAL A 26 -0.64 -0.82 7.91
N TRP A 27 0.12 -1.66 7.20
CA TRP A 27 1.57 -1.63 7.16
C TRP A 27 2.04 -0.92 5.89
N PHE A 28 3.01 -0.04 6.06
CA PHE A 28 3.73 0.59 4.98
C PHE A 28 5.20 0.14 5.03
N THR A 29 5.75 -0.29 3.89
CA THR A 29 7.20 -0.42 3.74
C THR A 29 7.72 0.53 2.68
N ALA A 30 8.90 1.09 2.88
CA ALA A 30 9.55 1.93 1.90
C ALA A 30 10.99 1.45 1.67
N THR A 31 11.47 1.52 0.43
CA THR A 31 12.87 1.22 0.14
C THR A 31 13.81 2.20 0.85
N PRO A 32 15.04 1.77 1.18
CA PRO A 32 15.97 2.58 1.99
C PRO A 32 16.37 3.90 1.36
N ASP A 33 16.15 4.09 0.06
CA ASP A 33 16.48 5.31 -0.69
C ASP A 33 15.40 6.41 -0.61
N LEU A 34 14.33 6.20 0.16
CA LEU A 34 13.27 7.18 0.41
C LEU A 34 13.35 7.76 1.83
N HIS A 35 13.62 9.07 1.93
CA HIS A 35 13.77 9.79 3.20
C HIS A 35 12.90 11.05 3.32
N SER A 36 11.97 11.25 2.38
CA SER A 36 11.24 12.52 2.28
C SER A 36 10.13 12.68 3.32
N ASP A 37 9.50 11.58 3.74
CA ASP A 37 8.36 11.60 4.68
C ASP A 37 8.02 10.18 5.18
N PHE A 38 7.08 10.07 6.14
CA PHE A 38 6.44 8.82 6.53
C PHE A 38 5.23 8.52 5.64
N PRO A 39 5.14 7.35 4.99
CA PRO A 39 3.98 6.98 4.17
C PRO A 39 2.63 7.05 4.92
N ALA A 40 2.61 6.73 6.22
CA ALA A 40 1.39 6.77 7.03
C ALA A 40 0.78 8.18 7.14
N ALA A 41 1.55 9.26 6.93
CA ALA A 41 1.02 10.62 6.92
C ALA A 41 -0.04 10.82 5.82
N ALA A 42 0.13 10.17 4.66
CA ALA A 42 -0.80 10.22 3.55
C ALA A 42 -2.18 9.64 3.92
N ALA A 43 -2.20 8.52 4.64
CA ALA A 43 -3.44 7.92 5.12
C ALA A 43 -4.19 8.85 6.08
N ARG A 44 -3.48 9.61 6.92
CA ARG A 44 -4.11 10.63 7.78
C ARG A 44 -4.75 11.76 6.98
N GLY A 45 -4.10 12.19 5.89
CA GLY A 45 -4.65 13.18 4.95
C GLY A 45 -5.93 12.71 4.26
N LEU A 46 -6.12 11.40 4.12
CA LEU A 46 -7.34 10.77 3.58
C LEU A 46 -8.46 10.56 4.62
N GLY A 47 -8.28 11.03 5.87
CA GLY A 47 -9.29 10.91 6.92
C GLY A 47 -9.24 9.59 7.70
N ILE A 48 -8.27 8.72 7.42
CA ILE A 48 -8.06 7.47 8.15
C ILE A 48 -7.33 7.81 9.47
N VAL A 49 -8.05 8.23 10.50
CA VAL A 49 -7.48 8.80 11.74
C VAL A 49 -7.46 7.85 12.93
N ASP A 50 -8.30 6.82 12.90
CA ASP A 50 -8.55 5.85 13.97
C ASP A 50 -7.95 4.47 13.70
N VAL A 51 -7.59 4.18 12.45
CA VAL A 51 -6.91 2.93 12.08
C VAL A 51 -5.44 2.95 12.57
N PRO A 52 -4.94 1.85 13.18
CA PRO A 52 -3.53 1.66 13.48
C PRO A 52 -2.67 1.56 12.21
N LEU A 53 -1.63 2.40 12.13
CA LEU A 53 -0.70 2.47 11.01
C LEU A 53 0.73 2.26 11.50
N ILE A 54 1.53 1.49 10.76
CA ILE A 54 2.97 1.34 11.04
C ILE A 54 3.79 1.43 9.76
N CYS A 55 4.94 2.09 9.86
CA CYS A 55 5.93 2.17 8.79
C CYS A 55 7.16 1.34 9.17
N ALA A 56 7.73 0.64 8.19
CA ALA A 56 9.01 -0.04 8.30
C ALA A 56 9.86 0.24 7.05
N GLN A 57 11.17 0.05 7.19
CA GLN A 57 12.04 0.01 6.02
C GLN A 57 11.92 -1.37 5.36
N GLU A 58 11.85 -1.38 4.03
CA GLU A 58 11.97 -2.60 3.25
C GLU A 58 13.40 -3.14 3.27
N LEU A 59 13.56 -4.43 2.98
CA LEU A 59 14.86 -5.03 2.73
C LEU A 59 15.65 -4.29 1.63
N ASP A 60 16.95 -4.10 1.88
CA ASP A 60 17.89 -3.53 0.92
C ASP A 60 18.52 -4.64 0.07
N ILE A 61 17.84 -5.01 -1.02
CA ILE A 61 18.26 -6.10 -1.90
C ILE A 61 18.95 -5.52 -3.15
N ALA A 62 20.16 -6.00 -3.45
CA ALA A 62 20.88 -5.60 -4.65
C ALA A 62 20.07 -5.86 -5.93
N GLY A 63 19.92 -4.81 -6.75
CA GLY A 63 19.15 -4.88 -8.00
C GLY A 63 17.63 -4.76 -7.84
N ALA A 64 17.13 -4.57 -6.61
CA ALA A 64 15.71 -4.30 -6.38
C ALA A 64 15.29 -2.94 -6.95
N MET A 65 13.99 -2.80 -7.24
CA MET A 65 13.43 -1.56 -7.74
C MET A 65 13.57 -0.43 -6.70
N PRO A 66 14.19 0.71 -7.05
CA PRO A 66 14.36 1.84 -6.14
C PRO A 66 13.05 2.63 -5.98
N ARG A 67 12.98 3.42 -4.92
CA ARG A 67 11.87 4.35 -4.62
C ARG A 67 10.48 3.70 -4.64
N VAL A 68 10.34 2.57 -3.95
CA VAL A 68 9.07 1.84 -3.84
C VAL A 68 8.49 2.00 -2.45
N VAL A 69 7.19 2.31 -2.39
CA VAL A 69 6.36 2.15 -1.19
C VAL A 69 5.41 0.98 -1.42
N ARG A 70 5.26 0.11 -0.43
CA ARG A 70 4.31 -0.99 -0.42
C ARG A 70 3.30 -0.79 0.70
N ILE A 71 2.11 -1.34 0.49
CA ILE A 71 1.03 -1.38 1.48
C ILE A 71 0.62 -2.83 1.70
N LEU A 72 0.52 -3.23 2.96
CA LEU A 72 -0.19 -4.42 3.39
C LEU A 72 -1.32 -3.97 4.32
N ALA A 73 -2.57 -4.07 3.85
CA ALA A 73 -3.75 -3.74 4.62
C ALA A 73 -4.44 -5.01 5.11
N HIS A 74 -4.80 -5.03 6.40
CA HIS A 74 -5.71 -6.02 6.96
C HIS A 74 -7.10 -5.40 7.00
N VAL A 75 -8.08 -6.11 6.44
CA VAL A 75 -9.44 -5.60 6.23
C VAL A 75 -10.46 -6.65 6.64
N GLU A 76 -11.62 -6.20 7.08
CA GLU A 76 -12.83 -7.01 7.18
C GLU A 76 -13.56 -6.95 5.82
N THR A 77 -13.87 -8.09 5.22
CA THR A 77 -14.52 -8.11 3.89
C THR A 77 -15.24 -9.43 3.63
N TYR A 78 -16.28 -9.38 2.79
CA TYR A 78 -16.97 -10.56 2.28
C TYR A 78 -16.33 -11.15 1.02
N LEU A 79 -15.35 -10.46 0.42
CA LEU A 79 -14.64 -10.96 -0.74
C LEU A 79 -13.82 -12.21 -0.38
N SER A 80 -13.91 -13.23 -1.23
CA SER A 80 -12.98 -14.35 -1.15
C SER A 80 -11.57 -13.90 -1.56
N LYS A 81 -10.56 -14.67 -1.15
CA LYS A 81 -9.15 -14.37 -1.46
C LYS A 81 -8.89 -14.18 -2.96
N SER A 82 -9.56 -14.94 -3.82
CA SER A 82 -9.40 -14.84 -5.28
C SER A 82 -10.02 -13.59 -5.89
N GLU A 83 -10.95 -12.94 -5.18
CA GLU A 83 -11.61 -11.72 -5.64
C GLU A 83 -10.84 -10.45 -5.23
N ILE A 84 -9.87 -10.58 -4.32
CA ILE A 84 -9.03 -9.46 -3.88
C ILE A 84 -8.18 -8.93 -5.03
N SER A 85 -8.38 -7.65 -5.33
CA SER A 85 -7.62 -6.90 -6.32
C SER A 85 -6.40 -6.25 -5.68
N HIS A 86 -5.24 -6.89 -5.84
CA HIS A 86 -3.96 -6.28 -5.45
C HIS A 86 -3.53 -5.20 -6.45
N VAL A 87 -3.14 -4.03 -5.94
CA VAL A 87 -2.88 -2.83 -6.76
C VAL A 87 -1.39 -2.55 -6.89
N TYR A 88 -0.96 -2.32 -8.13
CA TYR A 88 0.41 -1.94 -8.49
C TYR A 88 0.32 -0.75 -9.45
N LEU A 89 0.98 0.35 -9.10
CA LEU A 89 0.93 1.61 -9.85
C LEU A 89 2.31 1.99 -10.41
N GLY A 90 2.32 2.79 -11.47
CA GLY A 90 3.54 3.25 -12.12
C GLY A 90 4.45 2.09 -12.55
N ALA A 91 5.75 2.21 -12.25
CA ALA A 91 6.75 1.20 -12.62
C ALA A 91 6.57 -0.14 -11.89
N THR A 92 5.90 -0.16 -10.73
CA THR A 92 5.70 -1.38 -9.94
C THR A 92 4.78 -2.41 -10.60
N GLY A 93 4.04 -2.03 -11.66
CA GLY A 93 3.29 -3.00 -12.47
C GLY A 93 4.16 -4.12 -13.04
N ALA A 94 5.47 -3.88 -13.22
CA ALA A 94 6.42 -4.92 -13.62
C ALA A 94 6.69 -5.98 -12.53
N LEU A 95 6.49 -5.65 -11.25
CA LEU A 95 6.72 -6.55 -10.12
C LEU A 95 5.69 -7.68 -10.02
N ARG A 96 4.54 -7.56 -10.71
CA ARG A 96 3.45 -8.54 -10.67
C ARG A 96 3.45 -9.56 -11.80
N LYS A 97 4.45 -9.51 -12.68
CA LYS A 97 4.57 -10.49 -13.78
C LYS A 97 4.84 -11.92 -13.29
N ASP A 98 5.15 -12.08 -12.01
CA ASP A 98 5.39 -13.35 -11.32
C ASP A 98 4.12 -14.10 -10.88
N ILE A 99 2.99 -13.40 -10.67
CA ILE A 99 1.69 -14.00 -10.23
C ILE A 99 0.66 -14.07 -11.38
N ALA A 100 1.00 -13.55 -12.57
CA ALA A 100 0.15 -13.65 -13.76
C ALA A 100 0.32 -14.97 -14.54
N GLN A 101 0.47 -16.10 -13.82
CA GLN A 101 0.45 -17.46 -14.36
C GLN A 101 -0.60 -18.32 -13.66
#